data_AF-A0AAJ1SS97-F1
#
_entry.id   AF-A0AAJ1SS97-F1
#
_cell.length_a   1.000
_cell.length_b   1.000
_cell.length_c   1.000
_cell.angle_alpha   90.00
_cell.angle_beta   90.00
_cell.angle_gamma   90.00
#
_symmetry.space_group_name_H-M   'P 1'
#
loop_
_entity.id
_entity.type
_entity.pdbx_description
1 polymer ?
#
loop_
_entity_poly.entity_id
_entity_poly.type
_entity_poly.pdbx_seq_one_letter_code
_entity_poly.pdbx_strand_id
1 'polypeptide(L)'
;MSNLIPSGDLRRMLLPPTYGRHVTSATEFTVLSVEVWASGLVVNIHLPSGDSPEPRLMLQDHFGTKYALQDSATVGTRNLQVFAPSVPPGTRSLTIRAADDADSRPVVTFAVPLMAVREERPDLAPPPREAEASTDGDDESYHPDLRRPA
;
A
#
# COMPACT_ATOMS: atom_id res chain seq x y z
N MET A 1 -6.20 11.05 -21.55
CA MET A 1 -5.13 10.85 -20.54
C MET A 1 -5.58 9.72 -19.66
N SER A 2 -4.90 8.57 -19.72
CA SER A 2 -5.17 7.46 -18.82
C SER A 2 -4.82 7.90 -17.40
N ASN A 3 -5.69 7.63 -16.43
CA ASN A 3 -5.35 7.84 -15.02
C ASN A 3 -4.34 6.75 -14.62
N LEU A 4 -3.04 7.09 -14.58
CA LEU A 4 -1.98 6.16 -14.12
C LEU A 4 -1.99 5.94 -12.61
N ILE A 5 -2.82 6.64 -11.87
CA ILE A 5 -2.95 6.46 -10.43
C ILE A 5 -3.70 5.15 -10.19
N PRO A 6 -3.08 4.16 -9.52
CA PRO A 6 -3.78 2.95 -9.14
C PRO A 6 -4.99 3.29 -8.28
N SER A 7 -6.06 2.51 -8.40
CA SER A 7 -7.26 2.72 -7.58
C SER A 7 -7.04 2.37 -6.10
N GLY A 8 -7.87 2.95 -5.24
CA GLY A 8 -7.84 2.71 -3.79
C GLY A 8 -6.79 3.53 -3.04
N ASP A 9 -6.59 3.21 -1.76
CA ASP A 9 -5.76 4.04 -0.87
C ASP A 9 -4.25 3.79 -1.06
N LEU A 10 -3.46 4.86 -0.99
CA LEU A 10 -2.01 4.79 -0.80
C LEU A 10 -1.72 4.27 0.62
N ARG A 11 -1.15 3.06 0.72
CA ARG A 11 -0.82 2.40 2.00
C ARG A 11 0.54 2.84 2.53
N ARG A 12 1.53 2.98 1.64
CA ARG A 12 2.89 3.40 2.00
C ARG A 12 3.65 3.97 0.80
N MET A 13 4.55 4.90 1.06
CA MET A 13 5.63 5.25 0.15
C MET A 13 6.95 4.69 0.70
N LEU A 14 7.67 3.94 -0.12
CA LEU A 14 8.99 3.39 0.15
C LEU A 14 10.03 4.27 -0.51
N LEU A 15 11.01 4.72 0.25
CA LEU A 15 12.11 5.53 -0.24
C LEU A 15 13.38 4.69 -0.30
N PRO A 16 14.21 4.87 -1.33
CA PRO A 16 15.47 4.16 -1.43
C PRO A 16 16.39 4.62 -0.29
N PRO A 17 17.20 3.74 0.30
CA PRO A 17 18.15 4.13 1.35
C PRO A 17 19.18 5.14 0.84
N THR A 18 19.49 5.08 -0.46
CA THR A 18 20.31 6.04 -1.18
C THR A 18 19.73 6.26 -2.57
N TYR A 19 19.69 7.51 -3.03
CA TYR A 19 19.33 7.83 -4.41
C TYR A 19 20.54 7.56 -5.31
N GLY A 20 20.53 6.41 -5.97
CA GLY A 20 21.57 5.96 -6.88
C GLY A 20 21.18 6.19 -8.32
N ARG A 21 22.16 6.56 -9.13
CA ARG A 21 22.02 6.60 -10.59
C ARG A 21 22.30 5.22 -11.15
N HIS A 22 21.41 4.75 -12.02
CA HIS A 22 21.46 3.43 -12.63
C HIS A 22 21.55 3.59 -14.14
N VAL A 23 22.42 2.80 -14.77
CA VAL A 23 22.66 2.85 -16.21
C VAL A 23 22.46 1.46 -16.78
N THR A 24 21.51 1.32 -17.69
CA THR A 24 21.25 0.08 -18.44
C THR A 24 21.73 0.25 -19.87
N SER A 25 21.60 -0.81 -20.68
CA SER A 25 21.84 -0.71 -22.12
C SER A 25 20.93 0.29 -22.83
N ALA A 26 19.75 0.58 -22.28
CA ALA A 26 18.74 1.45 -22.90
C ALA A 26 18.79 2.90 -22.40
N THR A 27 18.99 3.12 -21.10
CA THR A 27 18.83 4.45 -20.50
C THR A 27 19.58 4.61 -19.18
N GLU A 28 19.71 5.86 -18.74
CA GLU A 28 20.11 6.20 -17.38
C GLU A 28 18.87 6.65 -16.60
N PHE A 29 18.78 6.29 -15.32
CA PHE A 29 17.67 6.69 -14.47
C PHE A 29 18.01 6.61 -12.97
N THR A 30 17.18 7.26 -12.15
CA THR A 30 17.25 7.17 -10.69
C THR A 30 15.87 6.79 -10.16
N VAL A 31 15.78 5.72 -9.36
CA VAL A 31 14.53 5.40 -8.67
C VAL A 31 14.37 6.35 -7.48
N LEU A 32 13.19 6.97 -7.37
CA LEU A 32 12.88 7.95 -6.34
C LEU A 32 12.03 7.36 -5.23
N SER A 33 11.04 6.54 -5.58
CA SER A 33 10.17 5.90 -4.61
C SER A 33 9.45 4.69 -5.22
N VAL A 34 8.92 3.85 -4.33
CA VAL A 34 7.87 2.89 -4.65
C VAL A 34 6.66 3.21 -3.78
N GLU A 35 5.54 3.54 -4.41
CA GLU A 35 4.27 3.72 -3.75
C GLU A 35 3.50 2.40 -3.74
N VAL A 36 3.09 1.97 -2.56
CA VAL A 36 2.28 0.77 -2.32
C VAL A 36 0.83 1.23 -2.19
N TRP A 37 0.04 1.00 -3.23
CA TRP A 37 -1.38 1.29 -3.30
C TRP A 37 -2.21 0.05 -2.97
N ALA A 38 -3.50 0.21 -2.69
CA ALA A 38 -4.38 -0.93 -2.43
C ALA A 38 -4.48 -1.90 -3.64
N SER A 39 -4.53 -1.35 -4.85
CA SER A 39 -4.66 -2.11 -6.10
C SER A 39 -3.33 -2.50 -6.76
N GLY A 40 -2.22 -1.83 -6.42
CA GLY A 40 -0.94 -2.05 -7.11
C GLY A 40 0.25 -1.32 -6.51
N LEU A 41 1.29 -1.20 -7.31
CA LEU A 41 2.54 -0.52 -6.99
C LEU A 41 2.82 0.55 -8.05
N VAL A 42 3.38 1.68 -7.64
CA VAL A 42 3.91 2.70 -8.57
C VAL A 42 5.37 2.93 -8.29
N VAL A 43 6.22 2.75 -9.29
CA VAL A 43 7.63 3.13 -9.22
C VAL A 43 7.76 4.53 -9.79
N ASN A 44 8.29 5.45 -9.00
CA ASN A 44 8.57 6.81 -9.44
C ASN A 44 10.04 6.94 -9.81
N ILE A 45 10.31 7.39 -11.03
CA ILE A 45 11.62 7.36 -11.67
C ILE A 45 11.96 8.76 -12.18
N HIS A 46 13.21 9.17 -11.95
CA HIS A 46 13.79 10.32 -12.62
C HIS A 46 14.59 9.87 -13.85
N LEU A 47 14.32 10.53 -14.97
CA LEU A 47 15.09 10.41 -16.21
C LEU A 47 15.97 11.66 -16.43
N PRO A 48 17.13 11.52 -17.09
CA PRO A 48 18.00 12.66 -17.43
C PRO A 48 17.32 13.74 -18.28
N SER A 49 16.41 13.32 -19.17
CA SER A 49 15.60 14.21 -20.01
C SER A 49 14.20 13.61 -20.22
N GLY A 50 13.24 14.43 -20.68
CA GLY A 50 11.88 13.95 -20.94
C GLY A 50 11.73 13.07 -22.17
N ASP A 51 12.72 13.08 -23.06
CA ASP A 51 12.77 12.22 -24.26
C ASP A 51 13.66 10.99 -24.03
N SER A 52 14.16 10.78 -22.81
CA SER A 52 14.96 9.61 -22.47
C SER A 52 14.10 8.33 -22.62
N PRO A 53 14.67 7.22 -23.14
CA PRO A 53 13.95 5.96 -23.19
C PRO A 53 13.49 5.50 -21.81
N GLU A 54 12.30 4.90 -21.74
CA GLU A 54 11.76 4.39 -20.48
C GLU A 54 12.54 3.14 -20.04
N PRO A 55 13.04 3.10 -18.79
CA PRO A 55 13.76 1.93 -18.30
C PRO A 55 12.78 0.76 -18.15
N ARG A 56 13.18 -0.42 -18.58
CA ARG A 56 12.34 -1.62 -18.36
C ARG A 56 12.67 -2.19 -17.00
N LEU A 57 11.71 -2.18 -16.08
CA LEU A 57 11.91 -2.68 -14.72
C LEU A 57 11.15 -3.99 -14.47
N MET A 58 11.72 -4.80 -13.58
CA MET A 58 11.05 -5.95 -12.96
C MET A 58 11.04 -5.74 -11.45
N LEU A 59 9.87 -5.91 -10.84
CA LEU A 59 9.72 -5.88 -9.38
C LEU A 59 9.61 -7.32 -8.86
N GLN A 60 10.36 -7.60 -7.81
CA GLN A 60 10.37 -8.90 -7.15
C GLN A 60 10.42 -8.75 -5.63
N ASP A 61 9.58 -9.49 -4.90
CA ASP A 61 9.68 -9.52 -3.43
C ASP A 61 10.66 -10.61 -2.93
N HIS A 62 10.88 -10.64 -1.61
CA HIS A 62 11.72 -11.64 -0.97
C HIS A 62 11.21 -13.09 -1.05
N PHE A 63 9.93 -13.33 -1.38
CA PHE A 63 9.43 -14.68 -1.66
C PHE A 63 9.73 -15.11 -3.10
N GLY A 64 10.22 -14.17 -3.93
CA GLY A 64 10.48 -14.39 -5.34
C GLY A 64 9.29 -14.06 -6.25
N THR A 65 8.17 -13.57 -5.70
CA THR A 65 7.00 -13.16 -6.46
C THR A 65 7.36 -12.01 -7.38
N LYS A 66 7.01 -12.14 -8.67
CA LYS A 66 7.21 -11.08 -9.67
C LYS A 66 5.93 -10.30 -9.88
N TYR A 67 6.06 -8.99 -9.94
CA TYR A 67 4.95 -8.07 -10.20
C TYR A 67 4.95 -7.69 -11.67
N ALA A 68 3.78 -7.72 -12.31
CA ALA A 68 3.65 -7.47 -13.74
C ALA A 68 3.45 -5.99 -14.00
N LEU A 69 4.27 -5.41 -14.90
CA LEU A 69 4.08 -4.05 -15.42
C LEU A 69 2.73 -3.98 -16.15
N GLN A 70 1.89 -3.03 -15.75
CA GLN A 70 0.56 -2.80 -16.33
C GLN A 70 0.55 -1.56 -17.22
N ASP A 71 1.15 -0.47 -16.74
CA ASP A 71 1.14 0.81 -17.43
C ASP A 71 2.43 1.59 -17.13
N SER A 72 2.77 2.54 -18.00
CA SER A 72 3.91 3.43 -17.87
C SER A 72 3.58 4.77 -18.51
N ALA A 73 4.01 5.86 -17.87
CA ALA A 73 3.93 7.18 -18.47
C ALA A 73 5.06 8.09 -18.04
N THR A 74 5.44 8.95 -18.98
CA THR A 74 6.48 9.94 -18.80
C THR A 74 5.89 11.36 -18.89
N VAL A 75 6.18 12.18 -17.89
CA VAL A 75 5.78 13.60 -17.81
C VAL A 75 7.01 14.43 -17.47
N GLY A 76 7.54 15.16 -18.44
CA GLY A 76 8.84 15.81 -18.29
C GLY A 76 9.90 14.78 -17.94
N THR A 77 10.72 15.02 -16.91
CA THR A 77 11.78 14.10 -16.47
C THR A 77 11.34 13.06 -15.45
N ARG A 78 10.02 12.83 -15.33
CA ARG A 78 9.43 11.83 -14.42
C ARG A 78 8.79 10.72 -15.22
N ASN A 79 9.17 9.49 -14.93
CA ASN A 79 8.49 8.30 -15.42
C ASN A 79 7.84 7.57 -14.25
N LEU A 80 6.57 7.17 -14.43
CA LEU A 80 5.81 6.39 -13.47
C LEU A 80 5.48 5.04 -14.10
N GLN A 81 5.81 3.96 -13.40
CA GLN A 81 5.49 2.60 -13.84
C GLN A 81 4.60 1.91 -12.83
N VAL A 82 3.46 1.40 -13.31
CA VAL A 82 2.43 0.76 -12.49
C VAL A 82 2.57 -0.75 -12.58
N PHE A 83 2.63 -1.42 -11.43
CA PHE A 83 2.70 -2.87 -11.34
C PHE A 83 1.52 -3.44 -10.55
N ALA A 84 1.12 -4.67 -10.89
CA ALA A 84 0.08 -5.41 -10.20
C ALA A 84 0.51 -6.87 -9.94
N PRO A 85 -0.06 -7.53 -8.92
CA PRO A 85 -0.97 -6.99 -7.90
C PRO A 85 -0.25 -6.07 -6.89
N SER A 86 -0.95 -5.59 -5.85
CA SER A 86 -0.28 -4.95 -4.71
C SER A 86 0.54 -5.97 -3.89
N VAL A 87 1.35 -5.45 -2.97
CA VAL A 87 2.24 -6.23 -2.10
C VAL A 87 1.43 -7.10 -1.13
N PRO A 88 1.67 -8.43 -1.10
CA PRO A 88 1.03 -9.32 -0.14
C PRO A 88 1.39 -8.98 1.31
N PRO A 89 0.47 -9.23 2.27
CA PRO A 89 0.79 -9.16 3.69
C PRO A 89 2.02 -10.01 4.05
N GLY A 90 2.84 -9.50 4.97
CA GLY A 90 4.07 -10.17 5.39
C GLY A 90 5.27 -9.96 4.46
N THR A 91 5.12 -9.23 3.35
CA THR A 91 6.27 -8.83 2.52
C THR A 91 7.26 -7.99 3.30
N ARG A 92 8.54 -8.37 3.28
CA ARG A 92 9.63 -7.71 4.03
C ARG A 92 10.55 -6.88 3.16
N SER A 93 10.69 -7.24 1.88
CA SER A 93 11.45 -6.43 0.94
C SER A 93 10.92 -6.55 -0.47
N LEU A 94 11.13 -5.47 -1.21
CA LEU A 94 10.90 -5.37 -2.65
C LEU A 94 12.21 -5.00 -3.32
N THR A 95 12.55 -5.70 -4.39
CA THR A 95 13.73 -5.45 -5.20
C THR A 95 13.29 -5.05 -6.60
N ILE A 96 13.81 -3.92 -7.06
CA ILE A 96 13.73 -3.51 -8.45
C ILE A 96 14.95 -4.05 -9.17
N ARG A 97 14.73 -4.65 -10.34
CA ARG A 97 15.75 -5.14 -11.26
C ARG A 97 15.58 -4.47 -12.60
N ALA A 98 16.68 -4.24 -13.30
CA ALA A 98 16.67 -3.86 -14.70
C ALA A 98 16.25 -5.09 -15.52
N ALA A 99 15.29 -4.95 -16.43
CA ALA A 99 14.79 -6.03 -17.27
C ALA A 99 15.34 -5.98 -18.72
N ASP A 100 16.07 -4.92 -19.04
CA ASP A 100 16.78 -4.67 -20.30
C ASP A 100 18.23 -5.17 -20.28
N ASP A 101 18.77 -5.54 -19.11
CA ASP A 101 20.08 -6.15 -18.97
C ASP A 101 19.97 -7.69 -18.95
N ALA A 102 20.91 -8.39 -19.62
CA ALA A 102 20.90 -9.84 -19.77
C ALA A 102 20.84 -10.60 -18.42
N ASP A 103 21.45 -10.05 -17.37
CA ASP A 103 21.54 -10.67 -16.04
C ASP A 103 20.45 -10.20 -15.07
N SER A 104 19.49 -9.39 -15.52
CA SER A 104 18.45 -8.79 -14.68
C SER A 104 19.01 -8.14 -13.40
N ARG A 105 20.01 -7.26 -13.59
CA ARG A 105 20.83 -6.68 -12.51
C ARG A 105 19.96 -5.99 -11.45
N PRO A 106 20.22 -6.21 -10.15
CA PRO A 106 19.53 -5.49 -9.09
C PRO A 106 19.83 -3.98 -9.18
N VAL A 107 18.78 -3.17 -9.08
CA VAL A 107 18.82 -1.71 -9.09
C VAL A 107 18.80 -1.21 -7.66
N VAL A 108 17.75 -1.53 -6.92
CA VAL A 108 17.56 -1.11 -5.54
C VAL A 108 16.66 -2.08 -4.80
N THR A 109 16.92 -2.27 -3.51
CA THR A 109 16.06 -3.04 -2.59
C THR A 109 15.50 -2.13 -1.52
N PHE A 110 14.19 -2.20 -1.31
CA PHE A 110 13.45 -1.49 -0.29
C PHE A 110 13.11 -2.44 0.85
N ALA A 111 13.28 -1.98 2.09
CA ALA A 111 12.62 -2.60 3.22
C ALA A 111 11.13 -2.24 3.15
N VAL A 112 10.26 -3.25 3.27
CA VAL A 112 8.82 -3.07 3.36
C VAL A 112 8.44 -3.22 4.84
N PRO A 113 8.07 -2.13 5.52
CA PRO A 113 7.60 -2.22 6.89
C PRO A 113 6.33 -3.06 6.94
N LEU A 114 6.12 -3.77 8.05
CA LEU A 114 4.88 -4.50 8.27
C LEU A 114 3.69 -3.56 8.08
N MET A 115 2.93 -3.81 7.01
CA MET A 115 1.69 -3.10 6.73
C MET A 115 0.63 -3.65 7.67
N ALA A 116 0.04 -2.80 8.51
CA ALA A 116 -1.18 -3.16 9.20
C ALA A 116 -2.25 -3.38 8.12
N VAL A 117 -2.62 -4.64 7.88
CA VAL A 117 -3.80 -4.94 7.08
C VAL A 117 -4.97 -4.51 7.93
N ARG A 118 -5.69 -3.46 7.52
CA ARG A 118 -7.02 -3.24 8.08
C ARG A 118 -7.83 -4.46 7.67
N GLU A 119 -8.13 -5.33 8.63
CA GLU A 119 -9.14 -6.35 8.42
C GLU A 119 -10.42 -5.60 8.06
N GLU A 120 -10.88 -5.76 6.82
CA GLU A 120 -12.27 -5.46 6.49
C GLU A 120 -13.08 -6.41 7.37
N ARG A 121 -13.56 -5.90 8.51
CA ARG A 121 -14.61 -6.62 9.23
C ARG A 121 -15.75 -6.76 8.22
N PRO A 122 -16.18 -7.98 7.87
CA PRO A 122 -17.43 -8.12 7.18
C PRO A 122 -18.46 -7.38 8.04
N ASP A 123 -19.24 -6.50 7.41
CA ASP A 123 -20.32 -5.74 8.03
C ASP A 123 -21.29 -6.74 8.67
N LEU A 124 -20.98 -7.17 9.89
CA LEU A 124 -21.89 -7.93 10.72
C LEU A 124 -22.96 -6.93 11.08
N ALA A 125 -24.12 -7.08 10.43
CA ALA A 125 -25.32 -6.34 10.70
C ALA A 125 -25.48 -6.17 12.22
N PRO A 126 -25.83 -4.97 12.71
CA PRO A 126 -25.99 -4.75 14.14
C PRO A 126 -27.00 -5.77 14.69
N PRO A 127 -26.76 -6.34 15.88
CA PRO A 127 -27.72 -7.26 16.48
C PRO A 127 -29.09 -6.58 16.57
N PRO A 128 -30.19 -7.30 16.32
CA PRO A 128 -31.52 -6.73 16.46
C PRO A 128 -31.66 -6.17 17.86
N ARG A 129 -32.06 -4.89 17.96
CA ARG A 129 -32.46 -4.29 19.23
C ARG A 129 -33.61 -5.13 19.77
N GLU A 130 -33.35 -5.87 20.85
CA GLU A 130 -34.42 -6.49 21.62
C GLU A 130 -35.40 -5.37 22.01
N ALA A 131 -36.65 -5.53 21.58
CA ALA A 131 -37.71 -4.61 21.90
C ALA A 131 -37.83 -4.53 23.42
N GLU A 132 -37.56 -3.35 23.98
CA GLU A 132 -37.92 -3.01 25.35
C GLU A 132 -39.43 -3.23 25.48
N ALA A 133 -39.81 -4.32 26.14
CA ALA A 133 -41.18 -4.55 26.55
C ALA A 133 -41.46 -3.62 27.72
N SER A 134 -41.99 -2.45 27.40
CA SER A 134 -42.66 -1.56 28.34
C SER A 134 -43.74 -2.33 29.09
N THR A 135 -43.65 -2.38 30.41
CA THR A 135 -44.82 -2.55 31.28
C THR A 135 -44.81 -1.41 32.29
N ASP A 136 -45.75 -0.50 32.08
CA ASP A 136 -46.19 0.57 32.97
C ASP A 136 -46.80 0.01 34.27
N GLY A 137 -46.71 0.80 35.34
CA GLY A 137 -47.78 0.87 36.35
C GLY A 137 -47.39 0.63 37.82
N ASP A 138 -46.99 1.72 38.49
CA ASP A 138 -47.40 2.17 39.84
C ASP A 138 -47.32 1.21 41.05
N ASP A 139 -46.56 1.57 42.10
CA ASP A 139 -47.14 2.18 43.32
C ASP A 139 -46.07 2.67 44.32
N GLU A 140 -46.43 3.72 45.04
CA GLU A 140 -45.66 4.55 45.97
C GLU A 140 -45.21 3.80 47.25
N SER A 141 -44.02 4.14 47.79
CA SER A 141 -43.87 4.47 49.21
C SER A 141 -42.42 4.83 49.59
N TYR A 142 -42.25 6.08 50.00
CA TYR A 142 -41.07 6.62 50.67
C TYR A 142 -41.08 6.19 52.15
N HIS A 143 -39.98 5.67 52.69
CA HIS A 143 -39.57 5.97 54.07
C HIS A 143 -38.09 5.62 54.31
N PRO A 144 -37.28 6.55 54.87
CA PRO A 144 -35.90 6.30 55.24
C PRO A 144 -35.77 5.75 56.66
N ASP A 145 -34.56 5.25 56.95
CA ASP A 145 -33.89 5.10 58.26
C ASP A 145 -33.93 3.77 59.05
N LEU A 146 -32.72 3.47 59.55
CA LEU A 146 -32.30 2.67 60.72
C LEU A 146 -32.19 1.13 60.63
N ARG A 147 -30.94 0.65 60.51
CA ARG A 147 -30.22 -0.04 61.61
C ARG A 147 -28.79 -0.45 61.23
N ARG A 148 -27.80 0.03 62.01
CA ARG A 148 -26.53 -0.68 62.22
C ARG A 148 -26.72 -1.85 63.19
N PRO A 149 -25.97 -2.93 63.02
CA PRO A 149 -25.22 -3.55 64.12
C PRO A 149 -23.80 -3.95 63.66
N ALA A 150 -22.79 -4.22 64.48
CA ALA A 150 -22.47 -4.00 65.89
C ALA A 150 -20.92 -3.96 65.93
#